data_AF-A0A1X6P4Q2-F1
#
_entry.id   AF-A0A1X6P4Q2-F1
#
_cell.length_a   1.000
_cell.length_b   1.000
_cell.length_c   1.000
_cell.angle_alpha   90.00
_cell.angle_beta   90.00
_cell.angle_gamma   90.00
#
_symmetry.space_group_name_H-M   'P 1'
#
loop_
_entity.id
_entity.type
_entity.pdbx_description
1 polymer ?
#
loop_
_entity_poly.entity_id
_entity_poly.type
_entity_poly.pdbx_seq_one_letter_code
_entity_poly.pdbx_strand_id
1 'polypeptide(L)'
;MGARPPPPEPAHIFVYGTLRPAYARMAGSSATMNPPTLLHDLCRHVGEATLHGYALVHLGAYPAIIPAPPPARVIGDVYALPSPPPAGAMATLDAYEGIGDEFPPPQEYRRVAATVVLARSEKGGGGGDGGGGGGDRTTDTRPGGEGGGGGDRTLPAWIYVYLWATDGGTVIDGGDWLGWIAARAAAGGGPEAGPRSAVGVPAADDSKKGV
;
A
#
# COMPACT_ATOMS: atom_id res chain seq x y z
N MET A 1 25.96 26.65 -4.38
CA MET A 1 25.15 25.48 -4.78
C MET A 1 24.01 25.37 -3.79
N GLY A 2 22.81 25.84 -4.16
CA GLY A 2 21.64 25.69 -3.29
C GLY A 2 21.21 24.23 -3.29
N ALA A 3 21.17 23.58 -2.12
CA ALA A 3 20.57 22.26 -2.00
C ALA A 3 19.14 22.34 -2.55
N ARG A 4 18.77 21.45 -3.47
CA ARG A 4 17.39 21.32 -3.92
C ARG A 4 16.54 21.08 -2.65
N PRO A 5 15.46 21.83 -2.42
CA PRO A 5 14.60 21.55 -1.29
C PRO A 5 14.18 20.07 -1.37
N PRO A 6 14.10 19.36 -0.22
CA PRO A 6 13.63 17.99 -0.23
C PRO A 6 12.28 17.96 -0.96
N PRO A 7 12.02 16.93 -1.80
CA PRO A 7 10.73 16.81 -2.45
C PRO A 7 9.64 16.88 -1.38
N PRO A 8 8.49 17.52 -1.68
CA PRO A 8 7.40 17.59 -0.72
C PRO A 8 7.05 16.18 -0.25
N GLU A 9 6.82 16.03 1.04
CA GLU A 9 6.44 14.75 1.62
C GLU A 9 5.20 14.21 0.89
N PRO A 10 5.18 12.92 0.51
CA PRO A 10 4.01 12.32 -0.10
C PRO A 10 2.74 12.55 0.72
N ALA A 11 1.72 13.10 0.07
CA ALA A 11 0.38 13.25 0.64
C ALA A 11 -0.45 11.95 0.59
N HIS A 12 0.18 10.84 0.21
CA HIS A 12 -0.47 9.55 0.07
C HIS A 12 0.32 8.47 0.80
N ILE A 13 -0.36 7.39 1.17
CA ILE A 13 0.23 6.16 1.68
C ILE A 13 -0.30 4.99 0.85
N PHE A 14 0.60 4.09 0.45
CA PHE A 14 0.28 2.87 -0.26
C PHE A 14 0.45 1.68 0.69
N VAL A 15 -0.57 0.83 0.76
CA VAL A 15 -0.61 -0.34 1.64
C VAL A 15 -0.90 -1.60 0.84
N TYR A 16 -0.21 -2.68 1.17
CA TYR A 16 -0.22 -3.93 0.39
C TYR A 16 -0.61 -5.17 1.21
N GLY A 17 -0.94 -4.99 2.49
CA GLY A 17 -1.17 -6.08 3.45
C GLY A 17 -2.39 -5.88 4.35
N THR A 18 -2.18 -6.06 5.65
CA THR A 18 -3.22 -6.01 6.70
C THR A 18 -3.93 -4.66 6.80
N LEU A 19 -3.31 -3.59 6.30
CA LEU A 19 -3.87 -2.25 6.25
C LEU A 19 -4.85 -2.02 5.06
N ARG A 20 -5.04 -3.00 4.17
CA ARG A 20 -5.95 -2.87 3.03
C ARG A 20 -7.43 -2.96 3.46
N PRO A 21 -8.36 -2.18 2.83
CA PRO A 21 -9.78 -2.19 3.20
C PRO A 21 -10.47 -3.54 3.02
N ALA A 22 -10.01 -4.32 2.04
CA ALA A 22 -10.55 -5.65 1.79
C ALA A 22 -10.11 -6.66 2.87
N TYR A 23 -8.92 -6.50 3.48
CA TYR A 23 -8.47 -7.36 4.58
C TYR A 23 -9.41 -7.26 5.79
N ALA A 24 -9.78 -6.04 6.18
CA ALA A 24 -10.68 -5.78 7.31
C ALA A 24 -12.09 -6.40 7.14
N ARG A 25 -12.46 -6.79 5.92
CA ARG A 25 -13.74 -7.44 5.60
C ARG A 25 -13.63 -8.97 5.53
N MET A 26 -12.43 -9.55 5.58
CA MET A 26 -12.24 -10.99 5.51
C MET A 26 -12.61 -11.66 6.84
N ALA A 27 -13.25 -12.83 6.75
CA ALA A 27 -13.59 -13.63 7.94
C ALA A 27 -12.31 -14.03 8.70
N GLY A 28 -12.28 -13.79 10.02
CA GLY A 28 -11.11 -14.06 10.86
C GLY A 28 -10.06 -12.93 10.90
N SER A 29 -10.25 -11.85 10.12
CA SER A 29 -9.46 -10.64 10.33
C SER A 29 -9.82 -9.99 11.67
N SER A 30 -8.82 -9.67 12.48
CA SER A 30 -9.03 -8.93 13.72
C SER A 30 -9.22 -7.44 13.39
N ALA A 31 -10.46 -7.07 13.06
CA ALA A 31 -10.85 -5.67 12.86
C ALA A 31 -10.66 -4.80 14.12
N THR A 32 -10.40 -5.42 15.27
CA THR A 32 -10.11 -4.76 16.55
C THR A 32 -8.65 -4.32 16.72
N MET A 33 -7.75 -4.60 15.75
CA MET A 33 -6.43 -3.98 15.78
C MET A 33 -6.57 -2.49 15.39
N ASN A 34 -6.02 -1.59 16.21
CA ASN A 34 -6.07 -0.13 16.03
C ASN A 34 -5.60 0.46 14.66
N PRO A 35 -4.70 -0.15 13.89
CA PRO A 35 -4.18 0.46 12.64
C PRO A 35 -5.11 0.37 11.41
N PRO A 36 -5.80 -0.76 11.14
CA PRO A 36 -6.84 -0.81 10.12
C PRO A 36 -7.89 0.29 10.29
N THR A 37 -8.38 0.54 11.51
CA THR A 37 -9.38 1.59 11.76
C THR A 37 -8.80 2.99 11.57
N LEU A 38 -7.55 3.25 12.00
CA LEU A 38 -6.92 4.56 11.86
C LEU A 38 -6.89 5.06 10.40
N LEU A 39 -6.50 4.21 9.45
CA LEU A 39 -6.47 4.59 8.03
C LEU A 39 -7.89 4.79 7.48
N HIS A 40 -8.85 3.95 7.87
CA HIS A 40 -10.23 4.07 7.43
C HIS A 40 -10.92 5.33 7.98
N ASP A 41 -10.59 5.73 9.21
CA ASP A 41 -11.22 6.84 9.90
C ASP A 41 -10.59 8.19 9.50
N LEU A 42 -9.27 8.22 9.30
CA LEU A 42 -8.54 9.48 9.05
C LEU A 42 -8.28 9.75 7.57
N CYS A 43 -8.17 8.71 6.74
CA CYS A 43 -7.68 8.86 5.37
C CYS A 43 -8.78 8.55 4.35
N ARG A 44 -8.73 9.26 3.22
CA ARG A 44 -9.64 8.97 2.10
C ARG A 44 -9.01 7.89 1.23
N HIS A 45 -9.68 6.74 1.08
CA HIS A 45 -9.28 5.72 0.09
C HIS A 45 -9.37 6.31 -1.33
N VAL A 46 -8.26 6.24 -2.08
CA VAL A 46 -8.15 6.76 -3.46
C VAL A 46 -8.46 5.67 -4.48
N GLY A 47 -8.01 4.44 -4.19
CA GLY A 47 -8.23 3.28 -5.05
C GLY A 47 -7.04 2.31 -5.04
N GLU A 48 -7.19 1.24 -5.81
CA GLU A 48 -6.13 0.25 -6.03
C GLU A 48 -4.97 0.87 -6.84
N ALA A 49 -3.74 0.44 -6.55
CA ALA A 49 -2.55 0.83 -7.28
C ALA A 49 -1.54 -0.32 -7.38
N THR A 50 -0.59 -0.16 -8.29
CA THR A 50 0.56 -1.04 -8.47
C THR A 50 1.86 -0.31 -8.10
N LEU A 51 2.67 -0.93 -7.26
CA LEU A 51 4.05 -0.55 -6.97
C LEU A 51 4.99 -1.45 -7.80
N HIS A 52 5.92 -0.86 -8.55
CA HIS A 52 6.91 -1.59 -9.35
C HIS A 52 8.28 -1.65 -8.67
N GLY A 53 9.07 -2.68 -8.97
CA GLY A 53 10.43 -2.82 -8.46
C GLY A 53 10.51 -3.45 -7.06
N TYR A 54 9.43 -4.10 -6.63
CA TYR A 54 9.33 -4.79 -5.35
C TYR A 54 8.68 -6.15 -5.52
N ALA A 55 9.19 -7.15 -4.79
CA ALA A 55 8.56 -8.45 -4.64
C ALA A 55 7.76 -8.48 -3.34
N LEU A 56 6.59 -9.10 -3.39
CA LEU A 56 5.75 -9.36 -2.23
C LEU A 56 6.10 -10.74 -1.66
N VAL A 57 6.39 -10.81 -0.36
CA VAL A 57 6.76 -12.04 0.34
C VAL A 57 5.77 -12.29 1.46
N HIS A 58 5.23 -13.50 1.52
CA HIS A 58 4.44 -13.98 2.64
C HIS A 58 5.37 -14.48 3.76
N LEU A 59 5.29 -13.86 4.94
CA LEU A 59 6.05 -14.26 6.13
C LEU A 59 5.17 -14.98 7.18
N GLY A 60 3.99 -15.46 6.79
CA GLY A 60 3.01 -16.03 7.71
C GLY A 60 1.93 -15.03 8.10
N ALA A 61 2.08 -14.40 9.26
CA ALA A 61 1.05 -13.51 9.79
C ALA A 61 0.88 -12.20 9.00
N TYR A 62 1.90 -11.77 8.25
CA TYR A 62 1.89 -10.51 7.49
C TYR A 62 2.76 -10.62 6.23
N PRO A 63 2.52 -9.75 5.24
CA PRO A 63 3.37 -9.64 4.06
C PRO A 63 4.52 -8.66 4.27
N ALA A 64 5.61 -8.91 3.56
CA ALA A 64 6.72 -7.99 3.39
C ALA A 64 6.86 -7.58 1.92
N ILE A 65 7.38 -6.39 1.66
CA ILE A 65 7.92 -6.03 0.34
C ILE A 65 9.42 -5.83 0.44
N ILE A 66 10.14 -6.32 -0.56
CA ILE A 66 11.59 -6.18 -0.72
C ILE A 66 11.92 -5.71 -2.13
N PRO A 67 12.98 -4.90 -2.33
CA PRO A 67 13.41 -4.49 -3.67
C PRO A 67 13.65 -5.70 -4.58
N ALA A 68 13.17 -5.65 -5.81
CA ALA A 68 13.34 -6.72 -6.79
C ALA A 68 13.33 -6.15 -8.22
N PRO A 69 14.11 -6.73 -9.15
CA PRO A 69 14.12 -6.27 -10.54
C PRO A 69 12.78 -6.53 -11.24
N PRO A 70 12.49 -5.82 -12.35
CA PRO A 70 11.36 -6.16 -13.21
C PRO A 70 11.35 -7.65 -13.60
N PRO A 71 10.17 -8.27 -13.75
CA PRO A 71 8.83 -7.66 -13.79
C PRO A 71 8.15 -7.54 -12.41
N ALA A 72 8.91 -7.54 -11.31
CA ALA A 72 8.37 -7.51 -9.95
C ALA A 72 7.44 -6.31 -9.70
N ARG A 73 6.26 -6.60 -9.13
CA ARG A 73 5.22 -5.63 -8.79
C ARG A 73 4.45 -6.07 -7.55
N VAL A 74 3.81 -5.11 -6.89
CA VAL A 74 2.94 -5.31 -5.73
C VAL A 74 1.62 -4.57 -5.97
N ILE A 75 0.51 -5.26 -5.75
CA ILE A 75 -0.84 -4.70 -5.83
C ILE A 75 -1.30 -4.32 -4.42
N GLY A 76 -1.80 -3.11 -4.28
CA GLY A 76 -2.23 -2.56 -3.00
C GLY A 76 -3.21 -1.42 -3.17
N ASP A 77 -3.48 -0.72 -2.07
CA ASP A 77 -4.43 0.38 -2.01
C ASP A 77 -3.73 1.68 -1.63
N VAL A 78 -4.16 2.78 -2.24
CA VAL A 78 -3.67 4.13 -1.93
C VAL A 78 -4.69 4.86 -1.10
N TYR A 79 -4.23 5.51 -0.04
CA TYR A 79 -4.99 6.46 0.75
C TYR A 79 -4.39 7.84 0.63
N ALA A 80 -5.23 8.86 0.52
CA ALA A 80 -4.83 10.25 0.68
C ALA A 80 -4.84 10.61 2.16
N LEU A 81 -3.69 11.09 2.64
CA LEU A 81 -3.52 11.60 3.99
C LEU A 81 -4.23 12.96 4.12
N PRO A 82 -4.85 13.28 5.27
CA PRO A 82 -5.35 14.61 5.54
C PRO A 82 -4.23 15.65 5.49
N SER A 83 -4.58 16.89 5.09
CA SER A 83 -3.64 18.02 5.05
C SER A 83 -4.18 19.19 5.89
N PRO A 84 -3.52 19.55 7.00
CA PRO A 84 -2.36 18.85 7.60
C PRO A 84 -2.78 17.48 8.18
N PRO A 85 -1.85 16.51 8.29
CA PRO A 85 -2.14 15.28 8.99
C PRO A 85 -2.35 15.55 10.49
N PRO A 86 -3.28 14.87 11.17
CA PRO A 86 -3.39 14.94 12.62
C PRO A 86 -2.06 14.65 13.29
N ALA A 87 -1.77 15.39 14.37
CA ALA A 87 -0.56 15.19 15.14
C ALA A 87 -0.44 13.71 15.58
N GLY A 88 0.70 13.10 15.30
CA GLY A 88 0.97 11.71 15.67
C GLY A 88 0.42 10.64 14.72
N ALA A 89 -0.39 10.96 13.70
CA ALA A 89 -0.97 9.95 12.80
C ALA A 89 0.10 9.09 12.12
N MET A 90 1.16 9.73 11.60
CA MET A 90 2.30 9.02 10.99
C MET A 90 3.10 8.21 12.02
N ALA A 91 3.23 8.71 13.26
CA ALA A 91 3.93 8.01 14.33
C ALA A 91 3.16 6.77 14.81
N THR A 92 1.83 6.82 14.83
CA THR A 92 0.99 5.66 15.15
C THR A 92 1.12 4.56 14.09
N LEU A 93 1.18 4.93 12.81
CA LEU A 93 1.45 3.98 11.72
C LEU A 93 2.86 3.38 11.82
N ASP A 94 3.86 4.22 12.10
CA ASP A 94 5.23 3.77 12.29
C ASP A 94 5.37 2.79 13.47
N ALA A 95 4.78 3.12 14.62
CA ALA A 95 4.81 2.24 15.79
C ALA A 95 4.12 0.90 15.54
N TYR A 96 3.07 0.87 14.69
CA TYR A 96 2.45 -0.39 14.28
C TYR A 96 3.39 -1.27 13.45
N GLU A 97 4.20 -0.65 12.59
CA GLU A 97 5.19 -1.32 11.73
C GLU A 97 6.54 -1.53 12.44
N GLY A 98 6.61 -1.38 13.78
CA GLY A 98 7.84 -1.58 14.54
C GLY A 98 8.91 -0.51 14.30
N ILE A 99 8.50 0.71 13.94
CA ILE A 99 9.35 1.86 13.68
C ILE A 99 9.22 2.87 14.83
N GLY A 100 10.34 3.25 15.44
CA GLY A 100 10.37 4.14 16.60
C GLY A 100 11.57 3.88 17.51
N ASP A 101 11.80 4.80 18.47
CA ASP A 101 12.89 4.71 19.43
C ASP A 101 12.69 3.56 20.44
N GLU A 102 11.44 3.11 20.59
CA GLU A 102 11.05 1.99 21.43
C GLU A 102 11.40 0.61 20.83
N PHE A 103 11.76 0.56 19.54
CA PHE A 103 12.12 -0.68 18.85
C PHE A 103 13.64 -0.78 18.64
N PRO A 104 14.25 -1.94 18.94
CA PRO A 104 15.69 -2.10 18.76
C PRO A 104 16.07 -2.03 17.27
N PRO A 105 17.20 -1.40 16.91
CA PRO A 105 17.73 -1.48 15.56
C PRO A 105 18.26 -2.91 15.25
N PRO A 106 18.15 -3.39 13.99
CA PRO A 106 17.44 -2.73 12.89
C PRO A 106 15.92 -2.78 13.12
N GLN A 107 15.24 -1.67 12.83
CA GLN A 107 13.77 -1.64 12.85
C GLN A 107 13.23 -2.59 11.77
N GLU A 108 12.07 -3.19 12.01
CA GLU A 108 11.52 -4.25 11.16
C GLU A 108 11.16 -3.72 9.77
N TYR A 109 10.61 -2.52 9.72
CA TYR A 109 10.30 -1.81 8.49
C TYR A 109 11.04 -0.47 8.41
N ARG A 110 11.04 0.09 7.20
CA ARG A 110 11.39 1.48 6.96
C ARG A 110 10.33 2.13 6.09
N ARG A 111 9.86 3.30 6.50
CA ARG A 111 9.02 4.15 5.65
C ARG A 111 9.88 4.84 4.58
N VAL A 112 9.53 4.67 3.31
CA VAL A 112 10.19 5.33 2.18
C VAL A 112 9.18 5.93 1.21
N ALA A 113 9.56 6.97 0.50
CA ALA A 113 8.73 7.55 -0.57
C ALA A 113 8.95 6.77 -1.87
N ALA A 114 7.87 6.34 -2.50
CA ALA A 114 7.88 5.64 -3.79
C ALA A 114 6.79 6.17 -4.71
N THR A 115 6.90 5.86 -6.01
CA THR A 115 5.88 6.16 -7.00
C THR A 115 5.02 4.93 -7.23
N VAL A 116 3.71 5.09 -7.14
CA VAL A 116 2.72 4.05 -7.41
C VAL A 116 1.88 4.42 -8.63
N VAL A 117 1.39 3.42 -9.35
CA VAL A 117 0.54 3.56 -10.53
C VAL A 117 -0.89 3.25 -10.12
N LEU A 118 -1.79 4.23 -10.12
CA LEU A 118 -3.21 4.00 -9.83
C LEU A 118 -3.84 3.15 -10.93
N ALA A 119 -4.61 2.14 -10.51
CA ALA A 119 -5.50 1.43 -11.40
C ALA A 119 -6.51 2.43 -11.99
N ARG A 120 -6.86 2.23 -13.27
CA ARG A 120 -7.96 3.01 -13.85
C ARG A 120 -9.23 2.65 -13.09
N SER A 121 -9.88 3.64 -12.50
CA SER A 121 -11.25 3.47 -12.01
C SER A 121 -12.10 3.01 -13.19
N GLU A 122 -12.65 1.79 -13.11
CA GLU A 122 -13.91 1.54 -13.79
C GLU A 122 -14.90 2.53 -13.19
N LYS A 123 -15.59 3.31 -14.03
CA LYS A 123 -16.54 4.34 -13.58
C LYS A 123 -17.38 3.79 -12.43
N GLY A 124 -17.25 4.41 -11.25
CA GLY A 124 -17.95 4.00 -10.04
C GLY A 124 -19.45 3.80 -10.30
N GLY A 125 -19.92 2.58 -10.08
CA GLY A 125 -21.34 2.27 -10.02
C GLY A 125 -21.86 2.45 -8.59
N GLY A 126 -22.88 3.30 -8.45
CA GLY A 126 -23.95 3.10 -7.48
C GLY A 126 -23.83 3.79 -6.12
N GLY A 127 -24.63 4.85 -5.93
CA GLY A 127 -24.94 5.40 -4.61
C GLY A 127 -25.51 6.82 -4.66
N GLY A 128 -26.60 7.03 -5.41
CA GLY A 128 -27.25 8.33 -5.53
C GLY A 128 -28.76 8.18 -5.67
N ASP A 129 -29.45 7.98 -4.56
CA ASP A 129 -30.89 8.17 -4.46
C ASP A 129 -31.16 9.66 -4.21
N GLY A 130 -31.99 10.28 -5.05
CA GLY A 130 -32.44 11.66 -4.87
C GLY A 130 -32.84 12.33 -6.18
N GLY A 131 -34.13 12.29 -6.51
CA GLY A 131 -34.65 12.65 -7.82
C GLY A 131 -35.04 14.11 -8.04
N GLY A 132 -35.45 14.36 -9.30
CA GLY A 132 -36.47 15.34 -9.67
C GLY A 132 -35.98 16.72 -10.13
N GLY A 133 -36.31 17.08 -11.38
CA GLY A 133 -36.44 18.48 -11.80
C GLY A 133 -35.92 18.77 -13.20
N GLY A 134 -36.82 18.78 -14.19
CA GLY A 134 -36.51 19.09 -15.59
C GLY A 134 -36.15 20.56 -15.85
N GLY A 135 -35.55 20.80 -17.03
CA GLY A 135 -35.30 22.15 -17.52
C GLY A 135 -34.36 22.20 -18.72
N ASP A 136 -34.97 22.11 -19.90
CA ASP A 136 -34.60 22.71 -21.19
C ASP A 136 -33.27 22.37 -21.89
N ARG A 137 -33.42 22.11 -23.20
CA ARG A 137 -32.39 21.81 -24.18
C ARG A 137 -31.82 23.11 -24.73
N THR A 138 -30.52 23.33 -24.58
CA THR A 138 -29.75 24.15 -25.52
C THR A 138 -28.50 23.41 -25.96
N THR A 139 -28.54 23.00 -27.22
CA THR A 139 -27.40 22.48 -27.97
C THR A 139 -26.44 23.63 -28.25
N ASP A 140 -25.24 23.59 -27.68
CA ASP A 140 -24.11 24.32 -28.23
C ASP A 140 -22.95 23.35 -28.43
N THR A 141 -22.76 22.94 -29.68
CA THR A 141 -21.62 22.16 -30.12
C THR A 141 -20.49 23.13 -30.41
N ARG A 142 -19.44 23.10 -29.60
CA ARG A 142 -18.13 23.66 -30.00
C ARG A 142 -17.09 22.53 -30.07
N PRO A 143 -16.41 22.36 -31.21
CA PRO A 143 -15.34 21.39 -31.36
C PRO A 143 -14.01 22.02 -30.90
N GLY A 144 -13.08 21.18 -30.42
CA GLY A 144 -11.69 21.56 -30.22
C GLY A 144 -11.19 21.33 -28.80
N GLY A 145 -10.71 20.11 -28.55
CA GLY A 145 -9.94 19.74 -27.37
C GLY A 145 -9.03 18.59 -27.76
N GLU A 146 -7.94 18.92 -28.45
CA GLU A 146 -6.88 17.99 -28.82
C GLU A 146 -6.29 17.30 -27.58
N GLY A 147 -6.11 15.97 -27.69
CA GLY A 147 -5.03 15.21 -27.06
C GLY A 147 -4.83 15.31 -25.55
N GLY A 148 -5.49 14.44 -24.78
CA GLY A 148 -5.10 14.12 -23.40
C GLY A 148 -4.80 12.63 -23.28
N GLY A 149 -3.53 12.24 -23.46
CA GLY A 149 -3.07 10.86 -23.39
C GLY A 149 -3.51 10.17 -22.10
N GLY A 150 -4.20 9.03 -22.25
CA GLY A 150 -4.54 8.13 -21.16
C GLY A 150 -3.31 7.39 -20.65
N GLY A 151 -2.32 8.14 -20.16
CA GLY A 151 -1.21 7.58 -19.41
C GLY A 151 -1.67 7.13 -18.04
N ASP A 152 -1.07 6.06 -17.54
CA ASP A 152 -1.27 5.57 -16.18
C ASP A 152 -1.02 6.71 -15.18
N ARG A 153 -2.00 7.00 -14.32
CA ARG A 153 -1.89 8.06 -13.31
C ARG A 153 -0.94 7.59 -12.22
N THR A 154 0.21 8.24 -12.09
CA THR A 154 1.16 7.97 -11.01
C THR A 154 0.95 8.91 -9.82
N LEU A 155 1.21 8.41 -8.61
CA LEU A 155 1.17 9.18 -7.37
C LEU A 155 2.43 8.92 -6.53
N PRO A 156 3.04 9.95 -5.92
CA PRO A 156 3.99 9.75 -4.84
C PRO A 156 3.24 9.28 -3.59
N ALA A 157 3.70 8.19 -2.98
CA ALA A 157 3.13 7.61 -1.77
C ALA A 157 4.23 7.13 -0.82
N TRP A 158 3.95 7.20 0.48
CA TRP A 158 4.71 6.47 1.49
C TRP A 158 4.45 4.96 1.35
N ILE A 159 5.50 4.17 1.47
CA ILE A 159 5.45 2.70 1.56
C ILE A 159 6.28 2.24 2.76
N TYR A 160 5.92 1.08 3.32
CA TYR A 160 6.74 0.38 4.30
C TYR A 160 7.54 -0.71 3.59
N VAL A 161 8.86 -0.73 3.77
CA VAL A 161 9.76 -1.74 3.19
C VAL A 161 10.35 -2.57 4.32
N TYR A 162 10.29 -3.88 4.19
CA TYR A 162 10.78 -4.82 5.21
C TYR A 162 12.31 -4.88 5.18
N LEU A 163 12.94 -4.89 6.35
CA LEU A 163 14.41 -4.84 6.49
C LEU A 163 15.04 -6.10 7.06
N TRP A 164 14.26 -7.01 7.64
CA TRP A 164 14.79 -8.24 8.22
C TRP A 164 14.94 -9.35 7.19
N ALA A 165 15.63 -10.41 7.57
CA ALA A 165 15.74 -11.61 6.76
C ALA A 165 14.35 -12.17 6.40
N THR A 166 14.19 -12.55 5.14
CA THR A 166 12.94 -13.14 4.60
C THR A 166 13.07 -14.65 4.41
N ASP A 167 14.06 -15.27 5.06
CA ASP A 167 14.31 -16.70 4.99
C ASP A 167 13.07 -17.51 5.39
N GLY A 168 12.70 -18.47 4.55
CA GLY A 168 11.46 -19.26 4.73
C GLY A 168 10.18 -18.55 4.30
N GLY A 169 10.26 -17.29 3.87
CA GLY A 169 9.16 -16.58 3.24
C GLY A 169 8.80 -17.13 1.86
N THR A 170 7.52 -17.08 1.50
CA THR A 170 7.04 -17.47 0.17
C THR A 170 6.84 -16.23 -0.69
N VAL A 171 7.55 -16.13 -1.80
CA VAL A 171 7.30 -15.06 -2.80
C VAL A 171 5.91 -15.26 -3.39
N ILE A 172 5.11 -14.19 -3.41
CA ILE A 172 3.78 -14.17 -4.02
C ILE A 172 3.92 -13.66 -5.45
N ASP A 173 3.90 -14.59 -6.40
CA ASP A 173 3.88 -14.26 -7.81
C ASP A 173 2.64 -13.42 -8.15
N GLY A 174 2.87 -12.31 -8.87
CA GLY A 174 1.83 -11.36 -9.25
C GLY A 174 1.55 -10.25 -8.23
N GLY A 175 2.06 -10.36 -7.00
CA GLY A 175 2.09 -9.26 -6.04
C GLY A 175 0.76 -8.94 -5.36
N ASP A 176 -0.26 -9.79 -5.46
CA ASP A 176 -1.54 -9.59 -4.77
C ASP A 176 -1.68 -10.51 -3.54
N TRP A 177 -1.44 -9.92 -2.37
CA TRP A 177 -1.52 -10.64 -1.10
C TRP A 177 -2.93 -11.15 -0.79
N LEU A 178 -3.97 -10.36 -1.08
CA LEU A 178 -5.34 -10.70 -0.72
C LEU A 178 -5.88 -11.83 -1.60
N GLY A 179 -5.63 -11.77 -2.91
CA GLY A 179 -5.93 -12.86 -3.83
C GLY A 179 -5.22 -14.16 -3.43
N TRP A 180 -3.95 -14.07 -3.03
CA TRP A 180 -3.18 -15.24 -2.58
C TRP A 180 -3.75 -15.88 -1.31
N ILE A 181 -4.10 -15.09 -0.29
CA ILE A 181 -4.72 -15.63 0.94
C ILE A 181 -6.10 -16.23 0.64
N ALA A 182 -6.93 -15.56 -0.15
CA ALA A 182 -8.26 -16.05 -0.50
C ALA A 182 -8.19 -17.41 -1.24
N ALA A 183 -7.26 -17.56 -2.18
CA ALA A 183 -7.02 -18.82 -2.88
C ALA A 183 -6.59 -19.95 -1.93
N ARG A 184 -5.74 -19.64 -0.94
CA ARG A 184 -5.30 -20.64 0.06
C ARG A 184 -6.40 -21.04 1.03
N ALA A 185 -7.21 -20.09 1.49
CA ALA A 185 -8.36 -20.38 2.33
C ALA A 185 -9.36 -21.30 1.59
N ALA A 186 -9.61 -21.03 0.31
CA ALA A 186 -10.46 -21.87 -0.54
C ALA A 186 -9.89 -23.30 -0.74
N ALA A 187 -8.56 -23.44 -0.74
CA ALA A 187 -7.87 -24.73 -0.84
C ALA A 187 -7.81 -25.52 0.49
N GLY A 188 -8.43 -25.02 1.57
CA GLY A 188 -8.42 -25.68 2.88
C GLY A 188 -7.15 -25.44 3.70
N GLY A 189 -6.28 -24.51 3.28
CA GLY A 189 -5.16 -24.06 4.10
C GLY A 189 -5.68 -23.18 5.25
N GLY A 190 -5.44 -23.59 6.49
CA GLY A 190 -5.62 -22.71 7.65
C GLY A 190 -4.67 -21.50 7.59
N PRO A 191 -4.88 -20.46 8.41
CA PRO A 191 -3.90 -19.39 8.55
C PRO A 191 -2.59 -20.04 9.00
N GLU A 192 -1.62 -20.12 8.09
CA GLU A 192 -0.32 -20.66 8.43
C GLU A 192 0.26 -19.69 9.45
N ALA A 193 0.46 -20.16 10.68
CA ALA A 193 1.30 -19.49 11.65
C ALA A 193 2.74 -19.56 11.13
N GLY A 194 3.03 -18.86 10.02
CA GLY A 194 4.39 -18.62 9.61
C GLY A 194 5.09 -17.85 10.72
N PRO A 195 6.42 -17.95 10.76
CA PRO A 195 7.18 -17.71 11.97
C PRO A 195 6.86 -16.33 12.55
N ARG A 196 6.09 -16.30 13.64
CA ARG A 196 6.43 -15.41 14.75
C ARG A 196 7.66 -16.03 15.38
N SER A 197 8.81 -15.97 14.73
CA SER A 197 10.00 -16.55 15.32
C SER A 197 11.14 -15.57 15.30
N ALA A 198 11.57 -15.33 16.53
CA ALA A 198 12.94 -15.10 16.91
C ALA A 198 13.51 -13.77 16.42
N VAL A 199 13.75 -12.88 17.39
CA VAL A 199 14.93 -12.00 17.45
C VAL A 199 15.50 -11.68 16.07
N GLY A 200 15.02 -10.57 15.50
CA GLY A 200 15.31 -10.14 14.13
C GLY A 200 16.78 -10.28 13.76
N VAL A 201 17.05 -11.11 12.77
CA VAL A 201 18.36 -11.16 12.12
C VAL A 201 18.32 -10.14 10.98
N PRO A 202 19.20 -9.12 10.97
CA PRO A 202 19.29 -8.19 9.84
C PRO A 202 19.46 -8.97 8.54
N ALA A 203 18.80 -8.52 7.47
CA ALA A 203 19.21 -8.95 6.14
C ALA A 203 20.71 -8.66 5.97
N ALA A 204 21.48 -9.65 5.54
CA ALA A 204 22.92 -9.47 5.34
C ALA A 204 23.15 -8.30 4.36
N ASP A 205 23.97 -7.34 4.75
CA ASP A 205 24.37 -6.24 3.88
C ASP A 205 25.25 -6.82 2.75
N ASP A 206 24.67 -6.98 1.56
CA ASP A 206 25.37 -7.52 0.39
C ASP A 206 26.31 -6.48 -0.27
N SER A 207 26.73 -5.43 0.46
CA SER A 207 27.69 -4.44 -0.04
C SER A 207 29.15 -4.89 0.01
N LYS A 208 29.42 -6.19 0.16
CA LYS A 208 30.78 -6.78 0.05
C LYS A 208 30.86 -7.87 -1.01
N LYS A 209 30.45 -7.55 -2.24
CA LYS A 209 30.99 -8.22 -3.44
C LYS A 209 31.39 -7.17 -4.47
N GLY A 210 32.66 -6.76 -4.45
CA GLY A 210 33.25 -5.97 -5.52
C GLY A 210 34.40 -5.06 -5.11
N VAL A 211 35.59 -5.64 -4.87
CA VAL A 211 36.87 -5.11 -5.39
C VAL A 211 37.79 -6.27 -5.68
#